data_AF-A0A5K1K489-F1
#
_entry.id   AF-A0A5K1K489-F1
#
_cell.length_a   1.000
_cell.length_b   1.000
_cell.length_c   1.000
_cell.angle_alpha   90.00
_cell.angle_beta   90.00
_cell.angle_gamma   90.00
#
_symmetry.space_group_name_H-M   'P 1'
#
loop_
_entity.id
_entity.type
_entity.pdbx_description
1 polymer ?
#
loop_
_entity_poly.entity_id
_entity_poly.type
_entity_poly.pdbx_seq_one_letter_code
_entity_poly.pdbx_strand_id
1 'polypeptide(L)'
;MDNASVNDALARELARLLLKRYGISFIPVNAQIHCIAHVVNLVVQQILSNILDVDDPALADYYELYNKHLPFHYDLADDEDLKRWEAEGKGTGGETADSDEEDETSQQDEEMDELDQELAEMLASNLRLIVKKIVSSPQRRSRFRHTAEQVYAEATDEHVRLRSLMVVRDVVTRWNYTHAMIERALLLRKAIHRWVLDSDESTQHLFLTVQEWELLAKIGSLLEIFTKVTKEMSRSRTPTLPYVLPMYGRMFKALDTYARDEKISPDIRNAAAAGLRKLNEYYTVAKASQFTLLATMLHPSLRLKWLASAYGDSYKDGYRALFQHVYNDYASSGLIQAQTAKPKPSQESSGDDFLREVCSIPEASDGDGFQSDAGNADAKDEVERYLRGEGSAASFHEPLQWWK
;
A
#
# COMPACT_ATOMS: atom_id res chain seq x y z
N MET A 1 -10.74 -18.15 5.69
CA MET A 1 -10.41 -18.99 4.50
C MET A 1 -9.35 -18.26 3.74
N ASP A 2 -8.16 -18.83 3.53
CA ASP A 2 -7.18 -18.17 2.66
C ASP A 2 -7.68 -18.22 1.20
N ASN A 3 -7.55 -17.13 0.46
CA ASN A 3 -7.89 -17.11 -0.96
C ASN A 3 -6.87 -17.89 -1.81
N ALA A 4 -5.72 -18.24 -1.23
CA ALA A 4 -4.67 -18.98 -1.91
C ALA A 4 -5.18 -20.38 -2.31
N SER A 5 -5.79 -21.12 -1.39
CA SER A 5 -6.30 -22.48 -1.60
C SER A 5 -7.45 -22.55 -2.61
N VAL A 6 -8.35 -21.56 -2.61
CA VAL A 6 -9.44 -21.46 -3.60
C VAL A 6 -8.89 -21.14 -4.98
N ASN A 7 -7.93 -20.20 -5.08
CA ASN A 7 -7.26 -19.89 -6.34
C ASN A 7 -6.40 -21.07 -6.84
N ASP A 8 -5.81 -21.86 -5.96
CA ASP A 8 -5.11 -23.09 -6.32
C ASP A 8 -6.05 -24.10 -6.97
N ALA A 9 -7.22 -24.30 -6.36
CA ALA A 9 -8.24 -25.19 -6.92
C ALA A 9 -8.73 -24.69 -8.29
N LEU A 10 -9.00 -23.39 -8.41
CA LEU A 10 -9.42 -22.77 -9.67
C LEU A 10 -8.35 -22.90 -10.76
N ALA A 11 -7.09 -22.59 -10.45
CA ALA A 11 -6.00 -22.65 -11.43
C ALA A 11 -5.72 -24.09 -11.89
N ARG A 12 -5.81 -25.07 -10.98
CA ARG A 12 -5.71 -26.50 -11.32
C ARG A 12 -6.85 -26.95 -12.23
N GLU A 13 -8.08 -26.52 -11.93
CA GLU A 13 -9.23 -26.87 -12.76
C GLU A 13 -9.19 -26.18 -14.13
N LEU A 14 -8.73 -24.93 -14.18
CA LEU A 14 -8.49 -24.21 -15.42
C LEU A 14 -7.44 -24.91 -16.29
N ALA A 15 -6.31 -25.34 -15.72
CA ALA A 15 -5.32 -26.16 -16.44
C ALA A 15 -5.95 -27.39 -17.08
N ARG A 16 -6.74 -28.12 -16.29
CA ARG A 16 -7.41 -29.34 -16.73
C ARG A 16 -8.37 -29.06 -17.88
N LEU A 17 -9.14 -27.98 -17.82
CA LEU A 17 -10.10 -27.59 -18.86
C LEU A 17 -9.41 -27.11 -20.13
N LEU A 18 -8.37 -26.28 -20.01
CA LEU A 18 -7.59 -25.77 -21.13
C LEU A 18 -6.93 -26.90 -21.92
N LEU A 19 -6.30 -27.85 -21.22
CA LEU A 19 -5.68 -29.01 -21.85
C LEU A 19 -6.73 -29.91 -22.51
N LYS A 20 -7.82 -30.24 -21.81
CA LYS A 20 -8.85 -31.17 -22.32
C LYS A 20 -9.61 -30.61 -23.52
N ARG A 21 -9.94 -29.31 -23.53
CA ARG A 21 -10.81 -28.71 -24.55
C ARG A 21 -10.03 -28.09 -25.72
N TYR A 22 -8.85 -27.54 -25.45
CA TYR A 22 -8.12 -26.74 -26.42
C TYR A 22 -6.68 -27.24 -26.67
N GLY A 23 -6.22 -28.28 -25.95
CA GLY A 23 -4.84 -28.73 -26.03
C GLY A 23 -3.83 -27.72 -25.49
N ILE A 24 -4.29 -26.71 -24.74
CA ILE A 24 -3.43 -25.64 -24.21
C ILE A 24 -2.80 -26.12 -22.90
N SER A 25 -1.47 -26.14 -22.86
CA SER A 25 -0.71 -26.40 -21.63
C SER A 25 -0.71 -25.16 -20.76
N PHE A 26 -1.29 -25.25 -19.57
CA PHE A 26 -1.30 -24.20 -18.56
C PHE A 26 -0.75 -24.78 -17.26
N ILE A 27 0.31 -24.17 -16.73
CA ILE A 27 0.98 -24.61 -15.50
C ILE A 27 0.48 -23.73 -14.35
N PRO A 28 -0.41 -24.23 -13.46
CA PRO A 28 -1.04 -23.42 -12.42
C PRO A 28 -0.04 -22.69 -11.53
N VAL A 29 0.99 -23.40 -11.08
CA VAL A 29 2.04 -22.87 -10.19
C VAL A 29 2.76 -21.67 -10.79
N ASN A 30 2.92 -21.62 -12.12
CA ASN A 30 3.61 -20.53 -12.80
C ASN A 30 2.68 -19.33 -13.07
N ALA A 31 1.37 -19.57 -13.09
CA ALA A 31 0.33 -18.60 -13.46
C ALA A 31 -0.40 -17.97 -12.26
N GLN A 32 0.03 -18.30 -11.05
CA GLN A 32 -0.47 -17.67 -9.83
C GLN A 32 0.19 -16.31 -9.63
N ILE A 33 -0.58 -15.25 -9.88
CA ILE A 33 -0.20 -13.88 -9.58
C ILE A 33 -1.01 -13.46 -8.35
N HIS A 34 -0.35 -13.37 -7.20
CA HIS A 34 -0.98 -12.88 -5.99
C HIS A 34 -1.22 -11.36 -6.09
N CYS A 35 -2.39 -10.90 -5.66
CA CYS A 35 -2.65 -9.48 -5.54
C CYS A 35 -1.74 -8.88 -4.47
N ILE A 36 -0.83 -7.98 -4.88
CA ILE A 36 0.12 -7.36 -3.94
C ILE A 36 -0.59 -6.56 -2.85
N ALA A 37 -1.73 -5.93 -3.12
CA ALA A 37 -2.49 -5.20 -2.12
C ALA A 37 -3.04 -6.14 -1.03
N HIS A 38 -3.43 -7.36 -1.41
CA HIS A 38 -3.82 -8.39 -0.46
C HIS A 38 -2.61 -8.92 0.33
N VAL A 39 -1.46 -9.12 -0.31
CA VAL A 39 -0.21 -9.47 0.40
C VAL A 39 0.15 -8.40 1.42
N VAL A 40 0.07 -7.12 1.04
CA VAL A 40 0.32 -5.99 1.92
C VAL A 40 -0.62 -6.04 3.13
N ASN A 41 -1.91 -6.29 2.91
CA ASN A 41 -2.87 -6.45 4.02
C ASN A 41 -2.41 -7.54 5.00
N LEU A 42 -2.03 -8.72 4.53
CA LEU A 42 -1.58 -9.82 5.40
C LEU A 42 -0.28 -9.48 6.14
N VAL A 43 0.65 -8.79 5.49
CA VAL A 43 1.92 -8.36 6.12
C VAL A 43 1.65 -7.30 7.18
N VAL A 44 0.79 -6.32 6.90
CA VAL A 44 0.44 -5.27 7.88
C VAL A 44 -0.32 -5.86 9.05
N GLN A 45 -1.27 -6.76 8.83
CA GLN A 45 -1.96 -7.44 9.93
C GLN A 45 -0.97 -8.22 10.81
N GLN A 46 0.04 -8.88 10.20
CA GLN A 46 1.09 -9.57 10.96
C GLN A 46 1.95 -8.60 11.77
N ILE A 47 2.29 -7.43 11.21
CA ILE A 47 3.04 -6.38 11.92
C ILE A 47 2.20 -5.87 13.10
N LEU A 48 0.95 -5.53 12.84
CA LEU A 48 0.04 -5.00 13.84
C LEU A 48 -0.19 -6.00 14.97
N SER A 49 -0.43 -7.28 14.71
CA SER A 49 -0.59 -8.30 15.76
C SER A 49 0.62 -8.50 16.68
N ASN A 50 1.80 -7.98 16.29
CA ASN A 50 3.02 -8.01 17.12
C ASN A 50 3.24 -6.72 17.93
N ILE A 51 2.46 -5.67 17.67
CA ILE A 51 2.54 -4.37 18.34
C ILE A 51 1.28 -4.11 19.17
N LEU A 52 0.18 -4.60 18.64
CA LEU A 52 -1.18 -4.51 19.09
C LEU A 52 -1.59 -5.96 19.39
N ASP A 53 -2.14 -6.22 20.57
CA ASP A 53 -2.78 -7.49 20.97
C ASP A 53 -4.04 -7.80 20.12
N VAL A 54 -3.85 -7.89 18.80
CA VAL A 54 -4.86 -8.23 17.79
C VAL A 54 -4.63 -9.66 17.36
N ASP A 55 -5.72 -10.37 17.06
CA ASP A 55 -5.67 -11.73 16.53
C ASP A 55 -4.71 -11.85 15.33
N ASP A 56 -3.99 -12.97 15.30
CA ASP A 56 -3.10 -13.30 14.19
C ASP A 56 -3.92 -13.43 12.89
N PRO A 57 -3.55 -12.74 11.79
CA PRO A 57 -4.22 -12.87 10.50
C PRO A 57 -4.26 -14.30 9.94
N ALA A 58 -3.38 -15.19 10.41
CA ALA A 58 -3.42 -16.61 10.08
C ALA A 58 -4.66 -17.33 10.67
N LEU A 59 -5.26 -16.79 11.73
CA LEU A 59 -6.47 -17.32 12.37
C LEU A 59 -7.75 -16.75 11.72
N ALA A 60 -7.77 -15.44 11.43
CA ALA A 60 -8.90 -14.77 10.78
C ALA A 60 -8.45 -13.70 9.77
N ASP A 61 -8.60 -13.97 8.48
CA ASP A 61 -8.38 -12.97 7.42
C ASP A 61 -9.59 -12.03 7.31
N TYR A 62 -9.54 -10.92 8.04
CA TYR A 62 -10.59 -9.90 8.04
C TYR A 62 -10.88 -9.31 6.65
N TYR A 63 -9.92 -9.34 5.72
CA TYR A 63 -10.16 -8.86 4.37
C TYR A 63 -11.18 -9.75 3.65
N GLU A 64 -11.00 -11.07 3.70
CA GLU A 64 -11.95 -12.02 3.10
C GLU A 64 -13.29 -12.04 3.81
N LEU A 65 -13.29 -11.95 5.14
CA LEU A 65 -14.53 -12.03 5.91
C LEU A 65 -15.40 -10.78 5.76
N TYR A 66 -14.79 -9.58 5.76
CA TYR A 66 -15.55 -8.34 5.91
C TYR A 66 -15.27 -7.28 4.82
N ASN A 67 -14.09 -7.26 4.17
CA ASN A 67 -13.67 -6.07 3.42
C ASN A 67 -13.49 -6.24 1.91
N LYS A 68 -13.70 -7.44 1.36
CA LYS A 68 -13.52 -7.74 -0.07
C LYS A 68 -14.36 -6.87 -1.02
N HIS A 69 -15.46 -6.29 -0.52
CA HIS A 69 -16.34 -5.41 -1.29
C HIS A 69 -15.87 -3.95 -1.33
N LEU A 70 -14.83 -3.59 -0.57
CA LEU A 70 -14.31 -2.24 -0.45
C LEU A 70 -13.01 -2.04 -1.26
N PRO A 71 -12.68 -0.81 -1.69
CA PRO A 71 -11.44 -0.54 -2.41
C PRO A 71 -10.20 -0.89 -1.58
N PHE A 72 -9.13 -1.44 -2.17
CA PHE A 72 -7.91 -1.78 -1.42
C PHE A 72 -7.24 -0.57 -0.75
N HIS A 73 -7.16 0.56 -1.46
CA HIS A 73 -6.62 1.79 -0.94
C HIS A 73 -7.74 2.66 -0.36
N TYR A 74 -7.55 3.15 0.87
CA TYR A 74 -8.39 4.20 1.43
C TYR A 74 -7.86 5.58 0.98
N ASP A 75 -8.69 6.33 0.26
CA ASP A 75 -8.41 7.71 -0.12
C ASP A 75 -9.27 8.66 0.73
N LEU A 76 -8.61 9.54 1.48
CA LEU A 76 -9.26 10.58 2.28
C LEU A 76 -10.10 11.51 1.40
N ALA A 77 -9.70 11.72 0.14
CA ALA A 77 -10.41 12.58 -0.80
C ALA A 77 -11.73 11.96 -1.30
N ASP A 78 -11.98 10.68 -1.04
CA ASP A 78 -13.22 9.98 -1.42
C ASP A 78 -14.12 9.68 -0.21
N ASP A 79 -13.71 10.04 1.01
CA ASP A 79 -14.49 9.82 2.22
C ASP A 79 -15.60 10.88 2.38
N GLU A 80 -16.83 10.51 2.03
CA GLU A 80 -18.00 11.40 2.07
C GLU A 80 -18.41 11.82 3.49
N ASP A 81 -18.25 10.94 4.49
CA ASP A 81 -18.54 11.27 5.89
C ASP A 81 -17.54 12.32 6.39
N LEU A 82 -16.25 12.12 6.13
CA LEU A 82 -15.20 13.07 6.49
C LEU A 82 -15.41 14.43 5.82
N LYS A 83 -15.69 14.44 4.51
CA LYS A 83 -16.01 15.67 3.76
C LYS A 83 -17.18 16.40 4.38
N ARG A 84 -18.25 15.67 4.74
CA ARG A 84 -19.43 16.23 5.38
C ARG A 84 -19.06 16.88 6.72
N TRP A 85 -18.33 16.18 7.58
CA TRP A 85 -17.92 16.71 8.89
C TRP A 85 -17.01 17.95 8.78
N GLU A 86 -16.12 17.98 7.79
CA GLU A 86 -15.27 19.15 7.51
C GLU A 86 -16.05 20.33 6.88
N ALA A 87 -17.15 20.05 6.18
CA ALA A 87 -18.03 21.07 5.60
C ALA A 87 -19.01 21.68 6.61
N GLU A 88 -19.40 20.95 7.66
CA GLU A 88 -20.32 21.42 8.70
C GLU A 88 -19.89 22.75 9.35
N GLY A 89 -18.58 23.03 9.43
CA GLY A 89 -18.04 24.27 10.00
C GLY A 89 -18.08 25.49 9.06
N LYS A 90 -18.45 25.31 7.79
CA LYS A 90 -18.49 26.38 6.79
C LYS A 90 -19.89 27.03 6.69
N GLY A 91 -20.87 26.52 7.43
CA GLY A 91 -22.20 27.09 7.59
C GLY A 91 -22.20 28.26 8.59
N THR A 92 -22.84 29.35 8.21
CA THR A 92 -22.97 30.63 8.93
C THR A 92 -23.29 30.50 10.42
N GLY A 93 -22.68 31.40 11.21
CA GLY A 93 -22.81 31.48 12.67
C GLY A 93 -24.23 31.37 13.19
N GLY A 94 -24.41 30.42 14.10
CA GLY A 94 -25.54 30.32 15.00
C GLY A 94 -25.02 29.76 16.31
N GLU A 95 -24.97 30.60 17.32
CA GLU A 95 -24.76 30.20 18.71
C GLU A 95 -25.83 29.17 19.06
N THR A 96 -25.48 27.89 19.13
CA THR A 96 -26.28 26.91 19.86
C THR A 96 -25.74 26.87 21.27
N ALA A 97 -26.53 27.45 22.17
CA ALA A 97 -26.28 27.49 23.59
C ALA A 97 -25.93 26.09 24.15
N ASP A 98 -24.94 26.12 25.03
CA ASP A 98 -24.48 25.03 25.88
C ASP A 98 -25.62 24.59 26.80
N SER A 99 -26.24 23.46 26.49
CA SER A 99 -27.03 22.69 27.45
C SER A 99 -26.75 21.22 27.22
N ASP A 100 -25.95 20.64 28.12
CA ASP A 100 -25.74 19.21 28.26
C ASP A 100 -27.07 18.52 28.60
N GLU A 101 -27.81 18.10 27.58
CA GLU A 101 -28.77 17.01 27.70
C GLU A 101 -28.22 15.85 26.85
N GLU A 102 -27.92 14.74 27.52
CA GLU A 102 -27.48 13.49 26.94
C GLU A 102 -28.57 12.97 25.99
N ASP A 103 -28.36 13.11 24.69
CA ASP A 103 -29.19 12.47 23.67
C ASP A 103 -28.77 11.00 23.55
N GLU A 104 -29.37 10.14 24.39
CA GLU A 104 -29.38 8.68 24.24
C GLU A 104 -30.18 8.32 22.98
N THR A 105 -29.57 8.42 21.81
CA THR A 105 -30.13 7.83 20.59
C THR A 105 -29.07 7.06 19.80
N SER A 106 -28.76 5.85 20.26
CA SER A 106 -28.00 4.86 19.48
C SER A 106 -28.43 3.42 19.74
N GLN A 107 -29.74 3.14 19.69
CA GLN A 107 -30.27 1.76 19.75
C GLN A 107 -30.09 0.95 18.45
N GLN A 108 -29.31 1.44 17.48
CA GLN A 108 -29.04 0.72 16.21
C GLN A 108 -27.57 0.32 16.01
N ASP A 109 -26.67 0.74 16.91
CA ASP A 109 -25.24 0.38 16.85
C ASP A 109 -24.87 -0.79 17.80
N GLU A 110 -25.79 -1.17 18.71
CA GLU A 110 -25.51 -2.11 19.81
C GLU A 110 -25.18 -3.55 19.35
N GLU A 111 -25.68 -4.02 18.18
CA GLU A 111 -25.37 -5.38 17.69
C GLU A 111 -23.98 -5.51 17.03
N MET A 112 -23.37 -4.40 16.61
CA MET A 112 -22.00 -4.39 16.08
C MET A 112 -20.95 -4.09 17.15
N ASP A 113 -21.39 -3.64 18.33
CA ASP A 113 -20.54 -3.25 19.45
C ASP A 113 -19.97 -4.46 20.23
N GLU A 114 -20.60 -5.64 20.26
CA GLU A 114 -20.06 -6.80 21.01
C GLU A 114 -18.72 -7.33 20.46
N LEU A 115 -18.54 -7.33 19.13
CA LEU A 115 -17.26 -7.69 18.48
C LEU A 115 -16.20 -6.57 18.60
N ASP A 116 -16.64 -5.32 18.64
CA ASP A 116 -15.76 -4.16 18.81
C ASP A 116 -15.28 -4.01 20.28
N GLN A 117 -16.06 -4.48 21.25
CA GLN A 117 -15.75 -4.42 22.68
C GLN A 117 -14.65 -5.42 23.08
N GLU A 118 -14.65 -6.62 22.49
CA GLU A 118 -13.62 -7.65 22.75
C GLU A 118 -12.26 -7.28 22.13
N LEU A 119 -12.25 -6.42 21.11
CA LEU A 119 -11.04 -5.96 20.39
C LEU A 119 -10.44 -4.65 20.96
N ALA A 120 -11.01 -4.10 22.04
CA ALA A 120 -10.78 -2.74 22.53
C ALA A 120 -9.81 -2.60 23.73
N GLU A 121 -8.99 -3.60 24.04
CA GLU A 121 -8.00 -3.51 25.13
C GLU A 121 -6.60 -3.18 24.62
N MET A 122 -6.28 -1.94 24.20
CA MET A 122 -4.93 -1.64 23.64
C MET A 122 -4.58 -0.16 23.44
N LEU A 123 -3.29 0.13 23.23
CA LEU A 123 -2.73 1.47 22.95
C LEU A 123 -3.36 2.21 21.73
N ALA A 124 -4.00 1.49 20.80
CA ALA A 124 -4.79 2.06 19.71
C ALA A 124 -6.30 2.21 20.04
N SER A 125 -6.80 1.54 21.07
CA SER A 125 -8.20 1.63 21.50
C SER A 125 -8.51 3.01 22.04
N ASN A 126 -7.66 3.61 22.88
CA ASN A 126 -7.88 4.96 23.38
C ASN A 126 -8.00 5.99 22.25
N LEU A 127 -7.08 5.99 21.27
CA LEU A 127 -7.20 6.88 20.12
C LEU A 127 -8.50 6.61 19.33
N ARG A 128 -8.80 5.33 19.05
CA ARG A 128 -10.01 4.94 18.32
C ARG A 128 -11.28 5.37 19.06
N LEU A 129 -11.34 5.20 20.38
CA LEU A 129 -12.45 5.60 21.23
C LEU A 129 -12.60 7.12 21.30
N ILE A 130 -11.49 7.86 21.41
CA ILE A 130 -11.51 9.33 21.32
C ILE A 130 -12.08 9.76 19.97
N VAL A 131 -11.60 9.18 18.87
CA VAL A 131 -12.09 9.50 17.53
C VAL A 131 -13.57 9.15 17.38
N LYS A 132 -14.01 7.95 17.82
CA LYS A 132 -15.42 7.50 17.83
C LYS A 132 -16.28 8.51 18.59
N LYS A 133 -15.84 8.94 19.78
CA LYS A 133 -16.54 9.97 20.57
C LYS A 133 -16.57 11.33 19.88
N ILE A 134 -15.48 11.80 19.27
CA ILE A 134 -15.47 13.11 18.57
C ILE A 134 -16.52 13.14 17.44
N VAL A 135 -16.66 12.04 16.69
CA VAL A 135 -17.53 12.01 15.50
C VAL A 135 -18.97 11.57 15.78
N SER A 136 -19.27 11.04 16.97
CA SER A 136 -20.56 10.40 17.26
C SER A 136 -21.78 11.32 17.19
N SER A 137 -21.63 12.63 17.45
CA SER A 137 -22.74 13.58 17.36
C SER A 137 -22.33 14.94 16.76
N PRO A 138 -23.27 15.69 16.13
CA PRO A 138 -23.01 17.03 15.63
C PRO A 138 -22.46 17.99 16.70
N GLN A 139 -22.95 17.88 17.94
CA GLN A 139 -22.52 18.70 19.07
C GLN A 139 -21.04 18.44 19.41
N ARG A 140 -20.64 17.16 19.48
CA ARG A 140 -19.24 16.77 19.75
C ARG A 140 -18.30 17.21 18.63
N ARG A 141 -18.73 17.12 17.38
CA ARG A 141 -17.98 17.64 16.21
C ARG A 141 -17.84 19.16 16.26
N SER A 142 -18.91 19.88 16.58
CA SER A 142 -18.89 21.34 16.73
C SER A 142 -17.92 21.77 17.83
N ARG A 143 -17.99 21.10 18.98
CA ARG A 143 -17.08 21.33 20.10
C ARG A 143 -15.62 21.06 19.75
N PHE A 144 -15.32 19.95 19.05
CA PHE A 144 -13.96 19.67 18.58
C PHE A 144 -13.43 20.75 17.65
N ARG A 145 -14.27 21.26 16.74
CA ARG A 145 -13.91 22.37 15.86
C ARG A 145 -13.57 23.63 16.64
N HIS A 146 -14.39 23.97 17.63
CA HIS A 146 -14.11 25.11 18.51
C HIS A 146 -12.77 24.93 19.26
N THR A 147 -12.50 23.73 19.77
CA THR A 147 -11.21 23.41 20.38
C THR A 147 -10.06 23.58 19.37
N ALA A 148 -10.22 23.13 18.12
CA ALA A 148 -9.21 23.30 17.09
C ALA A 148 -8.97 24.78 16.75
N GLU A 149 -10.03 25.61 16.68
CA GLU A 149 -9.93 27.06 16.48
C GLU A 149 -9.13 27.75 17.59
N GLN A 150 -9.37 27.38 18.85
CA GLN A 150 -8.66 27.91 20.00
C GLN A 150 -7.19 27.47 20.03
N VAL A 151 -6.93 26.18 19.80
CA VAL A 151 -5.59 25.59 19.87
C VAL A 151 -4.69 26.06 18.74
N TYR A 152 -5.24 26.19 17.54
CA TYR A 152 -4.54 26.64 16.34
C TYR A 152 -4.91 28.09 16.01
N ALA A 153 -4.83 29.02 16.98
CA ALA A 153 -5.34 30.39 16.81
C ALA A 153 -4.54 31.27 15.84
N GLU A 154 -3.26 30.98 15.61
CA GLU A 154 -2.41 31.83 14.75
C GLU A 154 -2.92 31.85 13.29
N ALA A 155 -2.76 32.99 12.63
CA ALA A 155 -3.20 33.21 11.25
C ALA A 155 -2.15 32.73 10.22
N THR A 156 -1.62 31.52 10.40
CA THR A 156 -0.71 30.87 9.44
C THR A 156 -1.50 29.96 8.50
N ASP A 157 -1.00 29.75 7.28
CA ASP A 157 -1.64 28.85 6.31
C ASP A 157 -1.81 27.42 6.86
N GLU A 158 -0.85 26.95 7.65
CA GLU A 158 -0.92 25.66 8.33
C GLU A 158 -2.05 25.61 9.35
N HIS A 159 -2.16 26.60 10.23
CA HIS A 159 -3.24 26.62 11.21
C HIS A 159 -4.62 26.83 10.56
N VAL A 160 -4.71 27.63 9.49
CA VAL A 160 -5.93 27.74 8.66
C VAL A 160 -6.34 26.35 8.15
N ARG A 161 -5.38 25.58 7.62
CA ARG A 161 -5.62 24.20 7.20
C ARG A 161 -6.07 23.33 8.38
N LEU A 162 -5.34 23.30 9.49
CA LEU A 162 -5.63 22.43 10.64
C LEU A 162 -7.03 22.68 11.25
N ARG A 163 -7.48 23.94 11.33
CA ARG A 163 -8.83 24.30 11.80
C ARG A 163 -9.95 23.77 10.89
N SER A 164 -9.65 23.53 9.61
CA SER A 164 -10.63 23.00 8.64
C SER A 164 -10.74 21.48 8.65
N LEU A 165 -9.83 20.77 9.32
CA LEU A 165 -9.78 19.31 9.32
C LEU A 165 -10.61 18.72 10.46
N MET A 166 -11.15 17.53 10.22
CA MET A 166 -11.73 16.66 11.26
C MET A 166 -10.85 15.44 11.52
N VAL A 167 -11.12 14.70 12.60
CA VAL A 167 -10.50 13.39 12.81
C VAL A 167 -10.98 12.38 11.77
N VAL A 168 -10.16 11.37 11.47
CA VAL A 168 -10.48 10.29 10.52
C VAL A 168 -10.92 9.07 11.31
N ARG A 169 -12.13 8.57 11.04
CA ARG A 169 -12.69 7.38 11.70
C ARG A 169 -11.96 6.13 11.22
N ASP A 170 -11.59 5.26 12.15
CA ASP A 170 -10.99 3.98 11.85
C ASP A 170 -12.03 2.92 11.46
N VAL A 171 -11.61 1.93 10.68
CA VAL A 171 -12.36 0.70 10.42
C VAL A 171 -11.45 -0.44 10.84
N VAL A 172 -11.83 -1.06 11.95
CA VAL A 172 -11.02 -2.04 12.70
C VAL A 172 -10.44 -3.14 11.83
N THR A 173 -11.26 -3.62 10.89
CA THR A 173 -10.91 -4.72 9.99
C THR A 173 -9.99 -4.28 8.84
N ARG A 174 -9.65 -2.98 8.73
CA ARG A 174 -8.94 -2.35 7.60
C ARG A 174 -7.79 -1.47 8.05
N TRP A 175 -6.58 -2.02 8.00
CA TRP A 175 -5.36 -1.32 8.42
C TRP A 175 -5.12 0.04 7.72
N ASN A 176 -5.58 0.23 6.48
CA ASN A 176 -5.43 1.52 5.79
C ASN A 176 -6.16 2.66 6.52
N TYR A 177 -7.32 2.38 7.12
CA TYR A 177 -8.06 3.34 7.93
C TYR A 177 -7.33 3.61 9.24
N THR A 178 -6.75 2.58 9.85
CA THR A 178 -5.96 2.72 11.07
C THR A 178 -4.75 3.63 10.84
N HIS A 179 -4.03 3.42 9.74
CA HIS A 179 -2.92 4.29 9.35
C HIS A 179 -3.39 5.73 9.10
N ALA A 180 -4.49 5.94 8.37
CA ALA A 180 -5.02 7.27 8.10
C ALA A 180 -5.53 7.99 9.36
N MET A 181 -6.14 7.26 10.30
CA MET A 181 -6.51 7.77 11.62
C MET A 181 -5.27 8.23 12.38
N ILE A 182 -4.21 7.41 12.43
CA ILE A 182 -2.96 7.75 13.12
C ILE A 182 -2.35 9.02 12.53
N GLU A 183 -2.17 9.08 11.21
CA GLU A 183 -1.60 10.24 10.52
C GLU A 183 -2.42 11.52 10.78
N ARG A 184 -3.75 11.43 10.70
CA ARG A 184 -4.63 12.57 11.00
C ARG A 184 -4.54 12.99 12.46
N ALA A 185 -4.50 12.03 13.38
CA ALA A 185 -4.44 12.29 14.81
C ALA A 185 -3.12 12.96 15.21
N LEU A 186 -2.01 12.55 14.60
CA LEU A 186 -0.70 13.18 14.83
C LEU A 186 -0.70 14.65 14.39
N LEU A 187 -1.33 14.98 13.25
CA LEU A 187 -1.52 16.37 12.81
C LEU A 187 -2.39 17.18 13.78
N LEU A 188 -3.47 16.58 14.28
CA LEU A 188 -4.45 17.21 15.18
C LEU A 188 -4.13 17.00 16.67
N ARG A 189 -2.91 16.55 17.01
CA ARG A 189 -2.54 16.10 18.36
C ARG A 189 -2.91 17.10 19.45
N LYS A 190 -2.61 18.39 19.24
CA LYS A 190 -2.89 19.43 20.22
C LYS A 190 -4.40 19.62 20.46
N ALA A 191 -5.19 19.61 19.39
CA ALA A 191 -6.65 19.75 19.49
C ALA A 191 -7.28 18.52 20.14
N ILE A 192 -6.87 17.31 19.76
CA ILE A 192 -7.34 16.06 20.38
C ILE A 192 -7.04 16.06 21.88
N HIS A 193 -5.79 16.35 22.24
CA HIS A 193 -5.36 16.41 23.64
C HIS A 193 -6.17 17.43 24.46
N ARG A 194 -6.39 18.63 23.91
CA ARG A 194 -7.20 19.66 24.58
C ARG A 194 -8.67 19.24 24.71
N TRP A 195 -9.23 18.65 23.66
CA TRP A 195 -10.63 18.22 23.64
C TRP A 195 -10.90 17.15 24.70
N VAL A 196 -9.99 16.18 24.85
CA VAL A 196 -10.07 15.14 25.90
C VAL A 196 -10.00 15.76 27.30
N LEU A 197 -9.08 16.69 27.54
CA LEU A 197 -8.93 17.35 28.84
C LEU A 197 -10.16 18.18 29.23
N ASP A 198 -10.81 18.83 28.25
CA ASP A 198 -12.01 19.62 28.50
C ASP A 198 -13.27 18.76 28.61
N SER A 199 -13.19 17.44 28.34
CA SER A 199 -14.34 16.52 28.36
C SER A 199 -14.68 16.02 29.76
N ASP A 200 -15.77 15.28 29.86
CA ASP A 200 -16.23 14.61 31.08
C ASP A 200 -15.27 13.49 31.54
N GLU A 201 -15.46 12.99 32.77
CA GLU A 201 -14.67 11.88 33.31
C GLU A 201 -14.74 10.62 32.42
N SER A 202 -15.86 10.42 31.72
CA SER A 202 -16.05 9.32 30.75
C SER A 202 -15.15 9.40 29.52
N THR A 203 -14.44 10.51 29.33
CA THR A 203 -13.53 10.74 28.19
C THR A 203 -12.12 11.07 28.67
N GLN A 204 -11.96 11.76 29.80
CA GLN A 204 -10.65 12.14 30.35
C GLN A 204 -9.74 10.93 30.62
N HIS A 205 -10.29 9.78 30.99
CA HIS A 205 -9.49 8.56 31.21
C HIS A 205 -8.85 7.98 29.94
N LEU A 206 -9.32 8.38 28.75
CA LEU A 206 -8.77 7.97 27.45
C LEU A 206 -7.52 8.77 27.06
N PHE A 207 -7.06 9.67 27.93
CA PHE A 207 -5.91 10.53 27.69
C PHE A 207 -4.68 9.75 27.22
N LEU A 208 -4.10 10.20 26.11
CA LEU A 208 -2.88 9.63 25.54
C LEU A 208 -1.63 10.34 26.07
N THR A 209 -0.77 9.60 26.74
CA THR A 209 0.55 10.00 27.24
C THR A 209 1.52 10.35 26.11
N VAL A 210 2.62 11.03 26.45
CA VAL A 210 3.66 11.39 25.47
C VAL A 210 4.24 10.15 24.80
N GLN A 211 4.46 9.08 25.56
CA GLN A 211 5.00 7.81 25.08
C GLN A 211 4.04 7.12 24.12
N GLU A 212 2.73 7.17 24.37
CA GLU A 212 1.71 6.63 23.47
C GLU A 212 1.66 7.38 22.14
N TRP A 213 1.73 8.72 22.18
CA TRP A 213 1.84 9.52 20.95
C TRP A 213 3.12 9.21 20.16
N GLU A 214 4.24 9.00 20.84
CA GLU A 214 5.50 8.59 20.20
C GLU A 214 5.40 7.20 19.58
N LEU A 215 4.70 6.27 20.23
CA LEU A 215 4.44 4.94 19.69
C LEU A 215 3.55 5.02 18.44
N LEU A 216 2.45 5.78 18.48
CA LEU A 216 1.58 6.01 17.33
C LEU A 216 2.36 6.60 16.14
N ALA A 217 3.25 7.57 16.39
CA ALA A 217 4.12 8.13 15.36
C ALA A 217 5.06 7.09 14.73
N LYS A 218 5.63 6.18 15.53
CA LYS A 218 6.47 5.08 15.04
C LYS A 218 5.67 4.08 14.22
N ILE A 219 4.45 3.72 14.67
CA ILE A 219 3.55 2.83 13.93
C ILE A 219 3.14 3.46 12.60
N GLY A 220 2.72 4.74 12.60
CA GLY A 220 2.39 5.48 11.38
C GLY A 220 3.54 5.44 10.37
N SER A 221 4.75 5.79 10.83
CA SER A 221 5.96 5.79 9.99
C SER A 221 6.34 4.41 9.47
N LEU A 222 6.14 3.34 10.26
CA LEU A 222 6.37 1.96 9.83
C LEU A 222 5.38 1.52 8.75
N LEU A 223 4.12 1.94 8.87
CA LEU A 223 3.04 1.56 7.96
C LEU A 223 2.99 2.40 6.67
N GLU A 224 3.63 3.56 6.65
CA GLU A 224 3.58 4.51 5.53
C GLU A 224 3.93 3.86 4.18
N ILE A 225 4.97 3.01 4.15
CA ILE A 225 5.41 2.36 2.92
C ILE A 225 4.30 1.48 2.32
N PHE A 226 3.56 0.77 3.14
CA PHE A 226 2.48 -0.10 2.70
C PHE A 226 1.33 0.70 2.11
N THR A 227 1.06 1.90 2.65
CA THR A 227 0.05 2.81 2.10
C THR A 227 0.46 3.28 0.71
N LYS A 228 1.72 3.70 0.53
CA LYS A 228 2.26 4.11 -0.78
C LYS A 228 2.21 2.98 -1.81
N VAL A 229 2.64 1.77 -1.44
CA VAL A 229 2.59 0.58 -2.31
C VAL A 229 1.15 0.25 -2.67
N THR A 230 0.23 0.21 -1.70
CA THR A 230 -1.18 -0.12 -1.95
C THR A 230 -1.83 0.89 -2.88
N LYS A 231 -1.55 2.19 -2.68
CA LYS A 231 -2.03 3.26 -3.56
C LYS A 231 -1.57 3.06 -5.00
N GLU A 232 -0.27 2.85 -5.19
CA GLU A 232 0.32 2.72 -6.51
C GLU A 232 -0.16 1.47 -7.25
N MET A 233 -0.24 0.34 -6.54
CA MET A 233 -0.64 -0.94 -7.11
C MET A 233 -2.16 -1.08 -7.29
N SER A 234 -2.95 -0.13 -6.78
CA SER A 234 -4.40 -0.05 -6.99
C SER A 234 -4.80 0.75 -8.23
N ARG A 235 -3.85 1.28 -9.02
CA ARG A 235 -4.14 2.01 -10.27
C ARG A 235 -4.79 1.08 -11.31
N SER A 236 -5.83 1.56 -11.99
CA SER A 236 -6.61 0.78 -12.96
C SER A 236 -6.28 1.07 -14.44
N ARG A 237 -5.57 2.18 -14.73
CA ARG A 237 -5.29 2.64 -16.10
C ARG A 237 -3.85 2.40 -16.58
N THR A 238 -3.00 1.80 -15.74
CA THR A 238 -1.61 1.52 -16.06
C THR A 238 -1.24 0.10 -15.65
N PRO A 239 -0.40 -0.63 -16.41
CA PRO A 239 0.04 -1.96 -16.02
C PRO A 239 0.85 -1.90 -14.71
N THR A 240 0.40 -2.61 -13.68
CA THR A 240 1.07 -2.65 -12.37
C THR A 240 2.00 -3.84 -12.18
N LEU A 241 1.79 -4.94 -12.92
CA LEU A 241 2.59 -6.17 -12.81
C LEU A 241 4.12 -5.96 -12.91
N PRO A 242 4.66 -5.07 -13.77
CA PRO A 242 6.10 -4.80 -13.81
C PRO A 242 6.69 -4.29 -12.50
N TYR A 243 5.86 -3.70 -11.63
CA TYR A 243 6.32 -3.09 -10.38
C TYR A 243 6.24 -4.03 -9.19
N VAL A 244 5.68 -5.24 -9.33
CA VAL A 244 5.53 -6.18 -8.19
C VAL A 244 6.88 -6.46 -7.52
N LEU A 245 7.92 -6.86 -8.26
CA LEU A 245 9.25 -7.14 -7.68
C LEU A 245 9.92 -5.88 -7.12
N PRO A 246 9.93 -4.73 -7.84
CA PRO A 246 10.39 -3.47 -7.25
C PRO A 246 9.70 -3.12 -5.92
N MET A 247 8.37 -3.26 -5.84
CA MET A 247 7.60 -2.97 -4.63
C MET A 247 7.98 -3.89 -3.47
N TYR A 248 8.19 -5.18 -3.70
CA TYR A 248 8.76 -6.08 -2.69
C TYR A 248 10.12 -5.59 -2.21
N GLY A 249 11.04 -5.25 -3.11
CA GLY A 249 12.35 -4.72 -2.76
C GLY A 249 12.26 -3.48 -1.87
N ARG A 250 11.33 -2.57 -2.19
CA ARG A 250 11.08 -1.37 -1.39
C ARG A 250 10.54 -1.70 0.00
N MET A 251 9.55 -2.58 0.11
CA MET A 251 8.98 -2.99 1.40
C MET A 251 10.01 -3.72 2.26
N PHE A 252 10.85 -4.58 1.67
CA PHE A 252 11.96 -5.21 2.39
C PHE A 252 12.92 -4.18 2.97
N LYS A 253 13.38 -3.21 2.17
CA LYS A 253 14.29 -2.16 2.62
C LYS A 253 13.68 -1.34 3.77
N ALA A 254 12.41 -0.98 3.66
CA ALA A 254 11.70 -0.25 4.70
C ALA A 254 11.67 -1.05 6.01
N LEU A 255 11.17 -2.29 5.99
CA LEU A 255 11.08 -3.11 7.20
C LEU A 255 12.45 -3.48 7.78
N ASP A 256 13.46 -3.74 6.94
CA ASP A 256 14.82 -4.06 7.38
C ASP A 256 15.47 -2.89 8.11
N THR A 257 15.20 -1.66 7.66
CA THR A 257 15.62 -0.43 8.35
C THR A 257 15.06 -0.40 9.78
N TYR A 258 13.77 -0.69 9.96
CA TYR A 258 13.16 -0.74 11.29
C TYR A 258 13.66 -1.92 12.13
N ALA A 259 13.79 -3.12 11.56
CA ALA A 259 14.21 -4.30 12.30
C ALA A 259 15.65 -4.19 12.83
N ARG A 260 16.53 -3.48 12.12
CA ARG A 260 17.96 -3.34 12.44
C ARG A 260 18.29 -2.09 13.27
N ASP A 261 17.43 -1.09 13.31
CA ASP A 261 17.72 0.14 14.07
C ASP A 261 17.60 -0.10 15.59
N GLU A 262 18.73 -0.21 16.27
CA GLU A 262 18.83 -0.42 17.72
C GLU A 262 18.26 0.74 18.54
N LYS A 263 18.02 1.91 17.93
CA LYS A 263 17.38 3.05 18.59
C LYS A 263 15.86 2.88 18.71
N ILE A 264 15.29 1.95 17.95
CA ILE A 264 13.86 1.64 17.96
C ILE A 264 13.58 0.58 19.04
N SER A 265 12.40 0.66 19.67
CA SER A 265 12.04 -0.28 20.74
C SER A 265 12.02 -1.73 20.23
N PRO A 266 12.36 -2.71 21.09
CA PRO A 266 12.33 -4.12 20.72
C PRO A 266 11.00 -4.57 20.10
N ASP A 267 9.87 -4.07 20.59
CA ASP A 267 8.53 -4.47 20.11
C ASP A 267 8.33 -4.08 18.63
N ILE A 268 8.66 -2.84 18.26
CA ILE A 268 8.55 -2.38 16.87
C ILE A 268 9.55 -3.11 15.97
N ARG A 269 10.77 -3.38 16.45
CA ARG A 269 11.77 -4.14 15.72
C ARG A 269 11.33 -5.58 15.46
N ASN A 270 10.75 -6.22 16.48
CA ASN A 270 10.21 -7.59 16.40
C ASN A 270 9.03 -7.65 15.43
N ALA A 271 8.14 -6.66 15.48
CA ALA A 271 7.02 -6.54 14.55
C ALA A 271 7.48 -6.34 13.11
N ALA A 272 8.47 -5.48 12.87
CA ALA A 272 9.07 -5.31 11.54
C ALA A 272 9.73 -6.62 11.05
N ALA A 273 10.41 -7.35 11.93
CA ALA A 273 10.98 -8.67 11.62
C ALA A 273 9.90 -9.73 11.32
N ALA A 274 8.76 -9.69 12.01
CA ALA A 274 7.60 -10.54 11.70
C ALA A 274 7.02 -10.21 10.31
N GLY A 275 6.85 -8.92 10.01
CA GLY A 275 6.47 -8.45 8.69
C GLY A 275 7.43 -8.91 7.59
N LEU A 276 8.75 -8.86 7.82
CA LEU A 276 9.76 -9.32 6.86
C LEU A 276 9.61 -10.81 6.53
N ARG A 277 9.40 -11.66 7.55
CA ARG A 277 9.17 -13.10 7.35
C ARG A 277 7.94 -13.33 6.49
N LYS A 278 6.82 -12.67 6.85
CA LYS A 278 5.56 -12.80 6.11
C LYS A 278 5.68 -12.30 4.67
N LEU A 279 6.37 -11.18 4.46
CA LEU A 279 6.62 -10.63 3.13
C LEU A 279 7.46 -11.58 2.27
N ASN A 280 8.44 -12.26 2.86
CA ASN A 280 9.33 -13.19 2.16
C ASN A 280 8.60 -14.45 1.65
N GLU A 281 7.58 -14.94 2.37
CA GLU A 281 6.75 -16.06 1.92
C GLU A 281 6.15 -15.76 0.53
N TYR A 282 5.47 -14.62 0.40
CA TYR A 282 4.82 -14.22 -0.85
C TYR A 282 5.80 -13.76 -1.92
N TYR A 283 6.89 -13.11 -1.51
CA TYR A 283 7.95 -12.70 -2.44
C TYR A 283 8.55 -13.90 -3.18
N THR A 284 8.78 -15.02 -2.47
CA THR A 284 9.34 -16.24 -3.06
C THR A 284 8.45 -16.76 -4.20
N VAL A 285 7.13 -16.73 -4.00
CA VAL A 285 6.15 -17.11 -5.04
C VAL A 285 6.14 -16.10 -6.18
N ALA A 286 6.12 -14.80 -5.87
CA ALA A 286 6.11 -13.74 -6.88
C ALA A 286 7.36 -13.78 -7.77
N LYS A 287 8.55 -14.04 -7.19
CA LYS A 287 9.82 -14.17 -7.92
C LYS A 287 9.89 -15.43 -8.77
N ALA A 288 9.21 -16.51 -8.35
CA ALA A 288 9.14 -17.75 -9.11
C ALA A 288 8.18 -17.66 -10.32
N SER A 289 7.24 -16.71 -10.32
CA SER A 289 6.31 -16.52 -11.44
C SER A 289 7.00 -15.93 -12.66
N GLN A 290 6.92 -16.65 -13.79
CA GLN A 290 7.42 -16.15 -15.07
C GLN A 290 6.74 -14.84 -15.49
N PHE A 291 5.45 -14.65 -15.15
CA PHE A 291 4.69 -13.48 -15.58
C PHE A 291 5.19 -12.22 -14.89
N THR A 292 5.51 -12.31 -13.61
CA THR A 292 6.12 -11.22 -12.86
C THR A 292 7.50 -10.86 -13.42
N LEU A 293 8.33 -11.86 -13.71
CA LEU A 293 9.65 -11.66 -14.32
C LEU A 293 9.55 -11.04 -15.72
N LEU A 294 8.69 -11.60 -16.58
CA LEU A 294 8.47 -11.13 -17.96
C LEU A 294 7.90 -9.72 -17.98
N ALA A 295 6.91 -9.40 -17.15
CA ALA A 295 6.35 -8.05 -17.07
C ALA A 295 7.41 -7.02 -16.67
N THR A 296 8.26 -7.36 -15.70
CA THR A 296 9.41 -6.54 -15.29
C THR A 296 10.38 -6.33 -16.45
N MET A 297 10.71 -7.41 -17.19
CA MET A 297 11.60 -7.32 -18.36
C MET A 297 11.00 -6.54 -19.52
N LEU A 298 9.69 -6.61 -19.74
CA LEU A 298 8.95 -5.91 -20.79
C LEU A 298 8.76 -4.41 -20.49
N HIS A 299 9.10 -3.95 -19.29
CA HIS A 299 9.10 -2.52 -19.00
C HIS A 299 10.41 -1.87 -19.50
N PRO A 300 10.38 -0.91 -20.45
CA PRO A 300 11.58 -0.37 -21.10
C PRO A 300 12.60 0.29 -20.15
N SER A 301 12.14 0.83 -19.02
CA SER A 301 13.02 1.43 -18.02
C SER A 301 13.63 0.44 -17.03
N LEU A 302 13.05 -0.76 -16.89
CA LEU A 302 13.52 -1.81 -15.97
C LEU A 302 14.38 -2.82 -16.74
N ARG A 303 13.78 -3.55 -17.69
CA ARG A 303 14.44 -4.56 -18.53
C ARG A 303 15.21 -5.62 -17.72
N LEU A 304 16.05 -6.40 -18.40
CA LEU A 304 16.95 -7.37 -17.77
C LEU A 304 17.96 -6.71 -16.82
N LYS A 305 18.38 -5.47 -17.10
CA LYS A 305 19.35 -4.74 -16.27
C LYS A 305 18.88 -4.59 -14.81
N TRP A 306 17.59 -4.34 -14.59
CA TRP A 306 17.06 -4.18 -13.24
C TRP A 306 17.09 -5.51 -12.49
N LEU A 307 16.67 -6.61 -13.13
CA LEU A 307 16.71 -7.95 -12.53
C LEU A 307 18.15 -8.41 -12.24
N ALA A 308 19.10 -8.13 -13.14
CA ALA A 308 20.51 -8.45 -12.94
C ALA A 308 21.10 -7.67 -11.77
N SER A 309 20.75 -6.39 -11.62
CA SER A 309 21.16 -5.60 -10.45
C SER A 309 20.50 -6.10 -9.15
N ALA A 310 19.22 -6.43 -9.19
CA ALA A 310 18.47 -6.86 -8.00
C ALA A 310 18.89 -8.25 -7.50
N TYR A 311 19.26 -9.17 -8.40
CA TYR A 311 19.50 -10.59 -8.06
C TYR A 311 20.91 -11.09 -8.36
N GLY A 312 21.75 -10.29 -9.00
CA GLY A 312 23.08 -10.65 -9.44
C GLY A 312 23.11 -11.29 -10.84
N ASP A 313 24.29 -11.26 -11.46
CA ASP A 313 24.49 -11.73 -12.84
C ASP A 313 24.32 -13.24 -13.03
N SER A 314 24.39 -14.04 -11.96
CA SER A 314 24.22 -15.50 -12.03
C SER A 314 22.85 -15.94 -12.54
N TYR A 315 21.82 -15.10 -12.44
CA TYR A 315 20.48 -15.38 -12.93
C TYR A 315 20.21 -14.84 -14.34
N LYS A 316 21.12 -14.02 -14.88
CA LYS A 316 20.92 -13.27 -16.13
C LYS A 316 20.63 -14.17 -17.31
N ASP A 317 21.37 -15.26 -17.46
CA ASP A 317 21.20 -16.20 -18.57
C ASP A 317 19.85 -16.93 -18.49
N GLY A 318 19.40 -17.29 -17.28
CA GLY A 318 18.09 -17.90 -17.07
C GLY A 318 16.95 -16.97 -17.46
N TYR A 319 17.01 -15.70 -17.05
CA TYR A 319 16.00 -14.69 -17.42
C TYR A 319 16.00 -14.38 -18.91
N ARG A 320 17.18 -14.29 -19.52
CA ARG A 320 17.33 -14.12 -20.97
C ARG A 320 16.75 -15.29 -21.74
N ALA A 321 17.05 -16.53 -21.33
CA ALA A 321 16.50 -17.74 -21.94
C ALA A 321 14.98 -17.80 -21.83
N LEU A 322 14.42 -17.41 -20.67
CA LEU A 322 12.97 -17.30 -20.47
C LEU A 322 12.35 -16.29 -21.44
N PHE A 323 12.91 -15.08 -21.52
CA PHE A 323 12.41 -14.03 -22.40
C PHE A 323 12.45 -14.47 -23.87
N GLN A 324 13.57 -15.05 -24.32
CA GLN A 324 13.72 -15.55 -25.68
C GLN A 324 12.73 -16.67 -26.00
N HIS A 325 12.53 -17.61 -25.06
CA HIS A 325 11.60 -18.71 -25.23
C HIS A 325 10.17 -18.19 -25.47
N VAL A 326 9.70 -17.26 -24.63
CA VAL A 326 8.36 -16.69 -24.74
C VAL A 326 8.21 -15.85 -26.00
N TYR A 327 9.24 -15.08 -26.37
CA TYR A 327 9.24 -14.33 -27.63
C TYR A 327 9.11 -15.26 -28.84
N ASN A 328 9.89 -16.34 -28.89
CA ASN A 328 9.84 -17.30 -29.99
C ASN A 328 8.48 -17.99 -30.09
N ASP A 329 7.88 -18.36 -28.95
CA ASP A 329 6.54 -18.94 -28.88
C ASP A 329 5.49 -17.95 -29.42
N TYR A 330 5.52 -16.70 -28.94
CA TYR A 330 4.66 -15.63 -29.42
C TYR A 330 4.83 -15.37 -30.93
N ALA A 331 6.07 -15.31 -31.42
CA ALA A 331 6.35 -15.09 -32.83
C ALA A 331 5.85 -16.24 -33.73
N SER A 332 5.91 -17.47 -33.22
CA SER A 332 5.43 -18.67 -33.93
C SER A 332 3.90 -18.79 -33.96
N SER A 333 3.20 -18.12 -33.05
CA SER A 333 1.72 -18.19 -32.92
C SER A 333 0.94 -17.56 -34.09
N GLY A 334 1.61 -16.85 -35.01
CA GLY A 334 0.96 -16.20 -36.16
C GLY A 334 0.09 -14.98 -35.81
N LEU A 335 0.11 -14.52 -34.56
CA LEU A 335 -0.60 -13.31 -34.09
C LEU A 335 0.04 -11.99 -34.55
N ILE A 336 1.14 -12.05 -35.31
CA ILE A 336 1.87 -10.87 -35.80
C ILE A 336 1.09 -10.23 -36.95
N GLN A 337 0.38 -9.13 -36.67
CA GLN A 337 0.13 -8.08 -37.67
C GLN A 337 1.21 -7.01 -37.49
N ALA A 338 2.35 -7.16 -38.17
CA ALA A 338 3.48 -6.25 -38.01
C ALA A 338 3.14 -4.85 -38.56
N GLN A 339 3.01 -3.87 -37.67
CA GLN A 339 3.34 -2.48 -37.98
C GLN A 339 4.61 -2.14 -37.20
N THR A 340 5.74 -2.03 -37.90
CA THR A 340 7.02 -1.59 -37.33
C THR A 340 7.02 -0.07 -37.19
N ALA A 341 6.28 0.46 -36.21
CA ALA A 341 6.51 1.81 -35.73
C ALA A 341 7.80 1.82 -34.91
N LYS A 342 8.73 2.74 -35.22
CA LYS A 342 9.89 2.97 -34.34
C LYS A 342 9.37 3.55 -33.02
N PRO A 343 9.82 3.03 -31.86
CA PRO A 343 9.39 3.54 -30.56
C PRO A 343 9.67 5.05 -30.49
N LYS A 344 8.63 5.83 -30.19
CA LYS A 344 8.78 7.29 -30.03
C LYS A 344 9.46 7.60 -28.69
N PRO A 345 10.36 8.59 -28.64
CA PRO A 345 10.89 9.06 -27.36
C PRO A 345 9.73 9.60 -26.51
N SER A 346 9.51 8.97 -25.36
CA SER A 346 8.54 9.43 -24.38
C SER A 346 9.09 10.67 -23.67
N GLN A 347 8.28 11.72 -23.52
CA GLN A 347 8.62 12.84 -22.65
C GLN A 347 8.38 12.41 -21.20
N GLU A 348 9.36 12.61 -20.31
CA GLU A 348 9.19 12.37 -18.88
C GLU A 348 8.08 13.28 -18.34
N SER A 349 6.94 12.69 -17.96
CA SER A 349 5.94 13.40 -17.18
C SER A 349 6.54 13.67 -15.79
N SER A 350 6.58 14.94 -15.37
CA SER A 350 7.11 15.38 -14.07
C SER A 350 6.26 14.98 -12.86
N GLY A 351 5.50 13.90 -12.96
CA GLY A 351 4.59 13.41 -11.93
C GLY A 351 5.12 12.12 -11.33
N ASP A 352 5.36 12.18 -10.02
CA ASP A 352 5.57 11.11 -9.04
C ASP A 352 7.01 10.57 -8.83
N ASP A 353 7.59 11.00 -7.71
CA ASP A 353 8.90 10.58 -7.16
C ASP A 353 8.90 9.09 -6.75
N PHE A 354 7.75 8.54 -6.34
CA PHE A 354 7.70 7.22 -5.72
C PHE A 354 8.02 6.06 -6.66
N LEU A 355 7.41 5.97 -7.85
CA LEU A 355 7.76 4.89 -8.80
C LEU A 355 9.20 5.00 -9.26
N ARG A 356 9.70 6.23 -9.45
CA ARG A 356 11.09 6.48 -9.81
C ARG A 356 12.01 5.99 -8.69
N GLU A 357 11.71 6.29 -7.43
CA GLU A 357 12.45 5.80 -6.27
C GLU A 357 12.45 4.28 -6.18
N VAL A 358 11.28 3.64 -6.33
CA VAL A 358 11.11 2.18 -6.21
C VAL A 358 11.80 1.42 -7.35
N CYS A 359 11.73 1.96 -8.57
CA CYS A 359 12.26 1.31 -9.77
C CYS A 359 13.72 1.68 -10.06
N SER A 360 14.30 2.63 -9.32
CA SER A 360 15.71 2.98 -9.47
C SER A 360 16.59 1.78 -9.16
N ILE A 361 17.62 1.62 -9.97
CA ILE A 361 18.65 0.60 -9.76
C ILE A 361 19.40 0.98 -8.48
N PRO A 362 19.51 0.10 -7.47
CA PRO A 362 20.36 0.37 -6.31
C PRO A 362 21.77 0.69 -6.82
N GLU A 363 22.36 1.81 -6.37
CA GLU A 363 23.72 2.18 -6.74
C GLU A 363 24.65 0.98 -6.54
N ALA A 364 25.10 0.39 -7.64
CA ALA A 364 26.21 -0.55 -7.60
C ALA A 364 27.40 0.22 -7.03
N SER A 365 27.99 -0.29 -5.96
CA SER A 365 29.26 0.22 -5.43
C SER A 365 30.22 0.46 -6.59
N ASP A 366 30.83 1.64 -6.61
CA ASP A 366 31.83 2.10 -7.57
C ASP A 366 32.61 0.97 -8.25
N GLY A 367 32.54 0.93 -9.58
CA GLY A 367 33.45 0.13 -10.39
C GLY A 367 32.79 -0.92 -11.28
N ASP A 368 31.83 -0.52 -12.10
CA ASP A 368 31.89 -0.84 -13.53
C ASP A 368 30.85 0.00 -14.25
N GLY A 369 31.32 1.07 -14.89
CA GLY A 369 30.56 1.70 -15.94
C GLY A 369 30.24 0.60 -16.95
N PHE A 370 28.96 0.37 -17.20
CA PHE A 370 28.51 -0.49 -18.28
C PHE A 370 29.04 0.14 -19.57
N GLN A 371 30.27 -0.23 -19.96
CA GLN A 371 30.79 0.11 -21.27
C GLN A 371 29.82 -0.52 -22.23
N SER A 372 29.15 0.33 -23.01
CA SER A 372 28.44 -0.08 -24.19
C SER A 372 29.47 -0.77 -25.08
N ASP A 373 29.56 -2.09 -24.97
CA ASP A 373 30.36 -2.89 -25.86
C ASP A 373 29.65 -2.80 -27.21
N ALA A 374 30.04 -1.79 -27.99
CA ALA A 374 29.68 -1.61 -29.39
C ALA A 374 30.45 -2.66 -30.21
N GLY A 375 30.33 -3.92 -29.78
CA GLY A 375 30.76 -5.10 -30.50
C GLY A 375 29.80 -5.30 -31.66
N ASN A 376 30.36 -5.12 -32.85
CA ASN A 376 29.76 -5.28 -34.16
C ASN A 376 29.24 -6.73 -34.34
N ALA A 377 28.07 -7.04 -33.76
CA ALA A 377 27.39 -8.32 -33.89
C ALA A 377 26.13 -8.13 -34.74
N ASP A 378 25.96 -9.02 -35.72
CA ASP A 378 24.94 -9.02 -36.76
C ASP A 378 23.56 -8.52 -36.25
N ALA A 379 23.10 -7.40 -36.83
CA ALA A 379 21.94 -6.61 -36.42
C ALA A 379 20.60 -7.28 -36.79
N LYS A 380 20.35 -8.52 -36.34
CA LYS A 380 19.18 -9.31 -36.76
C LYS A 380 18.22 -9.74 -35.66
N ASP A 381 18.59 -9.68 -34.39
CA ASP A 381 17.70 -10.13 -33.30
C ASP A 381 17.12 -8.93 -32.51
N GLU A 382 15.82 -8.68 -32.71
CA GLU A 382 15.07 -7.63 -32.02
C GLU A 382 15.09 -7.80 -30.50
N VAL A 383 15.13 -9.04 -30.01
CA VAL A 383 15.20 -9.36 -28.58
C VAL A 383 16.51 -8.83 -27.99
N GLU A 384 17.63 -9.09 -28.65
CA GLU A 384 18.94 -8.65 -28.19
C GLU A 384 19.07 -7.13 -28.14
N ARG A 385 18.52 -6.44 -29.15
CA ARG A 385 18.48 -4.98 -29.19
C ARG A 385 17.71 -4.42 -28.00
N TYR A 386 16.52 -4.97 -27.73
CA TYR A 386 15.70 -4.57 -26.59
C TYR A 386 16.40 -4.83 -25.25
N LEU A 387 16.98 -6.02 -25.07
CA LEU A 387 17.63 -6.41 -23.81
C LEU A 387 18.91 -5.61 -23.52
N ARG A 388 19.65 -5.18 -24.55
CA ARG A 388 20.81 -4.25 -24.43
C ARG A 388 20.39 -2.83 -24.06
N GLY A 389 19.11 -2.54 -24.12
CA GLY A 389 18.56 -1.26 -23.76
C GLY A 389 18.46 -0.27 -24.92
N GLU A 390 18.44 -0.74 -26.17
CA GLU A 390 18.17 0.14 -27.30
C GLU A 390 16.77 0.78 -27.20
N GLY A 391 16.68 2.04 -27.61
CA GLY A 391 15.49 2.89 -27.39
C GLY A 391 15.48 3.51 -25.99
N SER A 392 14.96 4.75 -25.90
CA SER A 392 14.97 5.55 -24.68
C SER A 392 14.24 4.86 -23.52
N ALA A 393 14.47 5.31 -22.29
CA ALA A 393 13.62 4.89 -21.17
C ALA A 393 12.16 5.30 -21.44
N ALA A 394 11.22 4.53 -20.89
CA ALA A 394 9.81 4.86 -20.90
C ALA A 394 9.41 5.60 -19.61
N SER A 395 8.30 6.32 -19.66
CA SER A 395 7.62 6.76 -18.43
C SER A 395 7.24 5.54 -17.58
N PHE A 396 7.52 5.59 -16.28
CA PHE A 396 7.05 4.57 -15.33
C PHE A 396 5.51 4.56 -15.20
N HIS A 397 4.82 5.66 -15.50
CA HIS A 397 3.35 5.65 -15.46
C HIS A 397 2.72 5.23 -16.78
N GLU A 398 3.42 5.45 -17.89
CA GLU A 398 2.91 5.19 -19.24
C GLU A 398 3.84 4.31 -20.09
N PRO A 399 4.24 3.11 -19.60
CA PRO A 399 5.20 2.27 -20.30
C PRO A 399 4.70 1.80 -21.67
N LEU A 400 3.39 1.72 -21.86
CA LEU A 400 2.78 1.31 -23.13
C LEU A 400 2.92 2.37 -24.24
N GLN A 401 3.17 3.64 -23.91
CA GLN A 401 3.41 4.65 -24.94
C GLN A 401 4.70 4.39 -25.71
N TRP A 402 5.70 3.78 -25.06
CA TRP A 402 6.96 3.42 -25.71
C TRP A 402 6.77 2.33 -26.77
N TRP A 403 5.82 1.41 -26.54
CA TRP A 403 5.50 0.30 -27.44
C TRP A 403 4.60 0.71 -28.62
N LYS A 404 4.10 1.96 -28.65
CA LYS A 404 3.30 2.53 -29.74
C LYS A 404 4.16 3.32 -30.71
#